data_AF-L8J806-F1
#
_entry.id   AF-L8J806-F1
#
_cell.length_a   1.000
_cell.length_b   1.000
_cell.length_c   1.000
_cell.angle_alpha   90.00
_cell.angle_beta   90.00
_cell.angle_gamma   90.00
#
_symmetry.space_group_name_H-M   'P 1'
#
loop_
_entity.id
_entity.type
_entity.pdbx_description
1 polymer ?
#
loop_
_entity_poly.entity_id
_entity_poly.type
_entity_poly.pdbx_seq_one_letter_code
_entity_poly.pdbx_strand_id
1 'polypeptide(L)' 'MRSSTVKSSPQRMSNVELCETYLYGRKAKHSRFAISSEYRRRGLSKNYCSKANDEYYLATMVKKLVKAEEKKSKK' A
#
# COMPACT_ATOMS: atom_id res chain seq x y z
N MET A 1 -5.14 -5.13 0.02
CA MET A 1 -4.59 -4.00 -0.77
C MET A 1 -5.69 -3.09 -1.27
N ARG A 2 -5.35 -1.83 -1.53
CA ARG A 2 -6.30 -0.85 -2.09
C ARG A 2 -6.66 -1.24 -3.53
N SER A 3 -7.95 -1.17 -3.88
CA SER A 3 -8.46 -1.47 -5.22
C SER A 3 -8.27 -0.33 -6.22
N SER A 4 -8.04 0.90 -5.75
CA SER A 4 -7.92 2.07 -6.60
C SER A 4 -6.62 2.06 -7.41
N THR A 5 -6.71 2.52 -8.67
CA THR A 5 -5.55 2.66 -9.56
C THR A 5 -4.69 3.84 -9.12
N VAL A 6 -3.37 3.63 -9.00
CA VAL A 6 -2.43 4.71 -8.68
C VAL A 6 -2.22 5.58 -9.92
N LYS A 7 -2.48 6.88 -9.77
CA LYS A 7 -2.35 7.87 -10.85
C LYS A 7 -1.08 8.72 -10.73
N SER A 8 -0.43 8.71 -9.57
CA SER A 8 0.81 9.46 -9.30
C SER A 8 1.97 8.92 -10.12
N SER A 9 2.89 9.80 -10.52
CA SER A 9 4.15 9.38 -11.13
C SER A 9 4.99 8.55 -10.16
N PRO A 10 5.84 7.63 -10.63
CA PRO A 10 6.65 6.79 -9.75
C PRO A 10 7.45 7.59 -8.71
N GLN A 11 8.03 8.73 -9.10
CA GLN A 11 8.78 9.61 -8.20
C GLN A 11 7.93 10.21 -7.07
N ARG A 12 6.61 10.31 -7.27
CA ARG A 12 5.64 10.83 -6.30
C ARG A 12 4.83 9.73 -5.61
N MET A 13 5.02 8.47 -5.99
CA MET A 13 4.40 7.36 -5.26
C MET A 13 5.02 7.24 -3.87
N SER A 14 4.20 6.90 -2.90
CA SER A 14 4.69 6.44 -1.58
C SER A 14 5.40 5.10 -1.71
N ASN A 15 6.23 4.73 -0.73
CA ASN A 15 6.91 3.44 -0.73
C ASN A 15 5.90 2.27 -0.73
N VAL A 16 4.78 2.43 -0.03
CA VAL A 16 3.68 1.46 -0.03
C VAL A 16 3.06 1.32 -1.41
N GLU A 17 2.82 2.43 -2.12
CA GLU A 17 2.30 2.36 -3.50
C GLU A 17 3.28 1.68 -4.46
N LEU A 18 4.58 1.93 -4.32
CA LEU A 18 5.60 1.22 -5.11
C LEU A 18 5.61 -0.28 -4.80
N CYS A 19 5.53 -0.67 -3.52
CA CYS A 19 5.40 -2.07 -3.11
C CYS A 19 4.12 -2.73 -3.67
N GLU A 20 2.97 -2.08 -3.49
CA GLU A 20 1.66 -2.55 -3.95
C GLU A 20 1.61 -2.73 -5.47
N THR A 21 2.16 -1.78 -6.23
CA THR A 21 2.12 -1.81 -7.70
C THR A 21 3.16 -2.76 -8.29
N TYR A 22 4.37 -2.80 -7.74
CA TYR A 22 5.47 -3.62 -8.27
C TYR A 22 5.35 -5.09 -7.88
N LEU A 23 5.16 -5.38 -6.58
CA LEU A 23 5.20 -6.75 -6.04
C LEU A 23 3.83 -7.43 -6.00
N TYR A 24 2.77 -6.66 -5.78
CA TYR A 24 1.46 -7.23 -5.47
C TYR A 24 0.39 -6.91 -6.53
N GLY A 25 0.77 -6.31 -7.66
CA GLY A 25 -0.09 -6.18 -8.83
C GLY A 25 -1.18 -5.11 -8.76
N ARG A 26 -1.07 -4.13 -7.84
CA ARG A 26 -1.97 -2.96 -7.86
C ARG A 26 -1.83 -2.21 -9.20
N LYS A 27 -2.95 -1.86 -9.82
CA LYS A 27 -2.98 -1.12 -11.09
C LYS A 27 -2.33 0.26 -10.92
N ALA A 28 -1.52 0.66 -11.90
CA ALA A 28 -0.94 2.00 -12.01
C ALA A 28 -1.01 2.48 -13.47
N LYS A 29 -1.07 3.80 -13.67
CA LYS A 29 -1.05 4.40 -15.02
C LYS A 29 0.31 4.28 -15.72
N HIS A 30 1.39 4.18 -14.95
CA HIS A 30 2.76 4.17 -15.47
C HIS A 30 3.25 2.73 -15.72
N SER A 31 4.27 2.60 -16.57
CA SER A 31 4.82 1.30 -16.94
C SER A 31 5.46 0.58 -15.75
N ARG A 32 5.43 -0.76 -15.78
CA ARG A 32 6.13 -1.60 -14.78
C ARG A 32 7.61 -1.28 -14.70
N PHE A 33 8.24 -0.91 -15.83
CA PHE A 33 9.65 -0.53 -15.86
C PHE A 33 9.92 0.73 -15.04
N ALA A 34 9.15 1.80 -15.24
CA ALA A 34 9.33 3.05 -14.49
C ALA A 34 9.09 2.86 -12.98
N ILE A 35 8.11 2.04 -12.61
CA ILE A 35 7.85 1.66 -11.22
C ILE A 35 9.03 0.85 -10.65
N SER A 36 9.55 -0.12 -11.40
CA SER A 36 10.67 -0.97 -10.97
C SER A 36 11.97 -0.19 -10.79
N SER A 37 12.22 0.79 -11.67
CA SER A 37 13.37 1.69 -11.57
C SER A 37 13.30 2.51 -10.29
N GLU A 38 12.14 3.07 -9.97
CA GLU A 38 11.96 3.86 -8.75
C GLU A 38 12.06 2.99 -7.49
N TYR A 39 11.47 1.79 -7.52
CA TYR A 39 11.58 0.81 -6.43
C TYR A 39 13.04 0.51 -6.10
N ARG A 40 13.86 0.25 -7.13
CA ARG A 40 15.30 0.01 -6.99
C ARG A 40 16.05 1.27 -6.54
N ARG A 41 15.74 2.44 -7.11
CA ARG A 41 16.35 3.73 -6.75
C ARG A 41 16.19 4.05 -5.26
N ARG A 42 15.05 3.68 -4.67
CA ARG A 42 14.77 3.88 -3.24
C ARG A 42 15.29 2.77 -2.33
N GLY A 43 15.95 1.74 -2.87
CA GLY A 43 16.47 0.63 -2.07
C GLY A 43 15.36 -0.19 -1.39
N LEU A 44 14.15 -0.21 -1.94
CA LEU A 44 13.05 -1.00 -1.37
C LEU A 44 13.34 -2.50 -1.54
N SER A 45 12.94 -3.28 -0.55
CA SER A 45 13.11 -4.73 -0.55
C SER A 45 11.78 -5.45 -0.32
N LYS A 46 11.71 -6.73 -0.69
CA LYS A 46 10.50 -7.54 -0.46
C LYS A 46 10.16 -7.61 1.03
N ASN A 47 11.17 -7.72 1.90
CA ASN A 47 11.00 -7.75 3.36
C ASN A 47 10.42 -6.44 3.89
N TYR A 48 10.95 -5.29 3.44
CA TYR A 48 10.37 -3.99 3.77
C TYR A 48 8.90 -3.91 3.35
N CYS A 49 8.60 -4.33 2.12
CA CYS A 49 7.23 -4.30 1.59
C CYS A 49 6.29 -5.27 2.30
N SER A 50 6.78 -6.40 2.81
CA SER A 50 5.97 -7.31 3.63
C SER A 50 5.61 -6.63 4.93
N LYS A 51 6.60 -6.11 5.66
CA LYS A 51 6.39 -5.44 6.95
C LYS A 51 5.45 -4.24 6.84
N ALA A 52 5.65 -3.39 5.83
CA ALA A 52 4.79 -2.24 5.58
C ALA A 52 3.34 -2.63 5.22
N ASN A 53 3.15 -3.77 4.53
CA ASN A 53 1.82 -4.28 4.20
C ASN A 53 1.13 -4.91 5.41
N ASP A 54 1.88 -5.62 6.25
CA ASP A 54 1.38 -6.22 7.49
C ASP A 54 0.94 -5.14 8.49
N GLU A 55 1.76 -4.11 8.68
CA GLU A 55 1.41 -2.94 9.51
C GLU A 55 0.12 -2.25 9.01
N TYR A 56 -0.01 -2.07 7.70
CA TYR A 56 -1.23 -1.51 7.11
C TYR A 56 -2.46 -2.41 7.34
N TYR A 57 -2.30 -3.72 7.20
CA TYR A 57 -3.37 -4.69 7.41
C TYR A 57 -3.84 -4.70 8.87
N LEU A 58 -2.89 -4.76 9.81
CA LEU A 58 -3.15 -4.68 11.25
C LEU A 58 -3.85 -3.37 11.61
N ALA A 59 -3.33 -2.22 11.16
CA ALA A 59 -3.95 -0.92 11.42
C ALA A 59 -5.38 -0.84 10.88
N THR A 60 -5.63 -1.42 9.70
CA THR A 60 -6.97 -1.45 9.11
C THR A 60 -7.93 -2.34 9.91
N MET A 61 -7.44 -3.49 10.41
CA MET A 61 -8.23 -4.39 11.24
C MET A 61 -8.58 -3.73 12.58
N VAL A 62 -7.61 -3.14 13.27
CA VAL A 62 -7.83 -2.40 14.52
C VAL A 62 -8.85 -1.28 14.30
N LYS A 63 -8.71 -0.50 13.22
CA LYS A 63 -9.67 0.58 12.90
C LYS A 63 -11.09 0.06 12.64
N LYS A 64 -11.24 -1.14 12.07
CA LYS A 64 -12.55 -1.79 11.91
C LYS A 64 -13.15 -2.23 13.24
N LEU A 65 -12.33 -2.79 14.14
CA LEU A 65 -12.75 -3.20 15.48
C LEU A 65 -13.21 -2.00 16.31
N VAL A 66 -12.41 -0.92 16.35
CA VAL A 66 -12.79 0.33 17.03
C VAL A 66 -14.12 0.87 16.50
N LYS A 67 -14.28 0.96 15.17
CA LYS A 67 -15.55 1.38 14.57
C LYS A 67 -16.73 0.46 14.88
N ALA A 68 -16.49 -0.84 15.09
CA ALA A 68 -17.53 -1.79 15.46
C ALA A 68 -17.98 -1.58 16.91
N GLU A 69 -17.02 -1.37 17.82
CA GLU A 69 -17.29 -1.06 19.23
C GLU A 69 -18.01 0.28 19.39
N GLU A 70 -17.58 1.34 18.70
CA GLU A 70 -18.27 2.64 18.68
C GLU A 70 -19.72 2.54 18.18
N LYS A 71 -19.97 1.68 17.19
CA LYS A 71 -21.32 1.43 16.66
C LYS A 71 -22.19 0.63 17.62
N LYS A 72 -21.62 -0.30 18.38
CA LYS A 72 -22.33 -1.05 19.42
C LYS A 72 -22.68 -0.16 20.62
N SER A 73 -21.76 0.71 21.05
CA SER A 73 -21.99 1.61 22.19
C SER A 73 -23.00 2.74 21.93
N LYS A 74 -23.35 3.01 20.67
CA LYS A 74 -24.34 4.04 20.27
C LYS A 74 -25.74 3.47 19.97
N LYS A 75 -25.96 2.18 20.22
CA LYS A 75 -27.24 1.49 19.99
C LYS A 75 -27.77 0.95 21.32
#